data_AF-A0A520QGU3-F1
#
_entry.id   AF-A0A520QGU3-F1
#
_cell.length_a   1.000
_cell.length_b   1.000
_cell.length_c   1.000
_cell.angle_alpha   90.00
_cell.angle_beta   90.00
_cell.angle_gamma   90.00
#
_symmetry.space_group_name_H-M   'P 1'
#
loop_
_entity.id
_entity.type
_entity.pdbx_description
1 polymer ?
#
loop_
_entity_poly.entity_id
_entity_poly.type
_entity_poly.pdbx_seq_one_letter_code
_entity_poly.pdbx_strand_id
1 'polypeptide(L)'
;MNTDIITPETLSNSVIAVPPLARDADLNVCATENTKIIRHLEAGGIRTLLYGGNAVFYHIALAEYAGTLAMLQEQAGSDTTVVPSVGPAYGTSM
;
A
#
# COMPACT_ATOMS: atom_id res chain seq x y z
N MET A 1 -0.03 -5.90 9.69
CA MET A 1 1.14 -5.43 8.94
C MET A 1 2.42 -5.91 9.60
N ASN A 2 3.35 -6.45 8.81
CA ASN A 2 4.70 -6.82 9.24
C ASN A 2 5.64 -5.60 9.16
N THR A 3 6.41 -5.35 10.22
CA THR A 3 7.39 -4.25 10.30
C THR A 3 8.79 -4.74 10.67
N ASP A 4 9.05 -6.05 10.54
CA ASP A 4 10.37 -6.63 10.74
C ASP A 4 11.38 -6.08 9.72
N ILE A 5 12.67 -6.24 10.02
CA ILE A 5 13.76 -5.81 9.15
C ILE A 5 13.65 -6.54 7.81
N ILE A 6 13.57 -5.78 6.71
CA ILE A 6 13.63 -6.32 5.35
C ILE A 6 15.08 -6.68 5.02
N THR A 7 15.33 -7.95 4.72
CA THR A 7 16.67 -8.45 4.34
C THR A 7 16.70 -8.84 2.85
N PRO A 8 17.89 -9.02 2.24
CA PRO A 8 17.98 -9.56 0.87
C PRO A 8 17.27 -10.91 0.72
N GLU A 9 17.31 -11.77 1.74
CA GLU A 9 16.61 -13.07 1.75
C GLU A 9 15.08 -12.90 1.77
N THR A 10 14.57 -11.90 2.49
CA THR A 10 13.14 -11.53 2.46
C THR A 10 12.72 -11.19 1.03
N LEU A 11 13.52 -10.39 0.33
CA LEU A 11 13.21 -9.95 -1.03
C LEU A 11 13.36 -11.09 -2.06
N SER A 12 14.41 -11.93 -1.95
CA SER A 12 14.64 -13.03 -2.89
C SER A 12 13.57 -14.11 -2.84
N ASN A 13 12.90 -14.28 -1.70
CA ASN A 13 11.81 -15.24 -1.51
C ASN A 13 10.41 -14.62 -1.70
N SER A 14 10.32 -13.38 -2.17
CA SER A 14 9.05 -12.64 -2.25
C SER A 14 8.67 -12.30 -3.69
N VAL A 15 7.37 -12.20 -3.92
CA VAL A 15 6.80 -11.42 -5.03
C VAL A 15 6.34 -10.08 -4.47
N ILE A 16 6.76 -8.98 -5.11
CA ILE A 16 6.34 -7.62 -4.74
C ILE A 16 5.17 -7.23 -5.64
N ALA A 17 3.95 -7.25 -5.08
CA ALA A 17 2.79 -6.76 -5.82
C ALA A 17 2.73 -5.23 -5.78
N VAL A 18 2.32 -4.64 -6.90
CA VAL A 18 2.14 -3.19 -7.07
C VAL A 18 0.66 -2.87 -7.34
N PRO A 19 -0.22 -3.03 -6.33
CA PRO A 19 -1.67 -2.88 -6.50
C PRO A 19 -2.09 -1.44 -6.79
N PRO A 20 -3.30 -1.24 -7.36
CA PRO A 20 -3.94 0.06 -7.40
C PRO A 20 -4.45 0.48 -6.00
N LEU A 21 -4.74 1.77 -5.83
CA LEU A 21 -5.46 2.30 -4.68
C LEU A 21 -6.91 2.57 -5.09
N ALA A 22 -7.85 1.82 -4.54
CA ALA A 22 -9.27 2.00 -4.87
C ALA A 22 -9.81 3.31 -4.28
N ARG A 23 -10.59 4.03 -5.09
CA ARG A 23 -11.33 5.23 -4.71
C ARG A 23 -12.82 5.04 -4.92
N ASP A 24 -13.64 5.72 -4.14
CA ASP A 24 -15.11 5.70 -4.28
C ASP A 24 -15.59 6.69 -5.37
N ALA A 25 -16.91 6.84 -5.51
CA ALA A 25 -17.53 7.71 -6.50
C ALA A 25 -17.20 9.20 -6.30
N ASP A 26 -16.89 9.60 -5.07
CA ASP A 26 -16.48 10.96 -4.68
C ASP A 26 -14.95 11.13 -4.72
N LEU A 27 -14.23 10.12 -5.25
CA LEU A 27 -12.79 10.03 -5.33
C LEU A 27 -12.07 9.93 -3.99
N ASN A 28 -12.74 9.61 -2.88
CA ASN A 28 -12.05 9.36 -1.60
C ASN A 28 -11.44 7.96 -1.57
N VAL A 29 -10.37 7.75 -0.81
CA VAL A 29 -9.81 6.40 -0.59
C VAL A 29 -10.87 5.48 -0.01
N CYS A 30 -11.15 4.38 -0.71
CA CYS A 30 -12.20 3.44 -0.34
C CYS A 30 -11.61 2.25 0.42
N ALA A 31 -11.77 2.23 1.75
CA ALA A 31 -11.25 1.15 2.59
C ALA A 31 -11.79 -0.23 2.17
N THR A 32 -13.11 -0.34 1.94
CA THR A 32 -13.77 -1.61 1.60
C THR A 32 -13.21 -2.26 0.33
N GLU A 33 -13.02 -1.50 -0.74
CA GLU A 33 -12.49 -2.04 -2.00
C GLU A 33 -10.99 -2.33 -1.91
N ASN A 34 -10.21 -1.50 -1.19
CA ASN A 34 -8.80 -1.79 -0.94
C ASN A 34 -8.61 -3.07 -0.09
N THR A 35 -9.48 -3.33 0.89
CA THR A 35 -9.47 -4.58 1.65
C THR A 35 -9.65 -5.79 0.73
N LYS A 36 -10.56 -5.74 -0.24
CA LYS A 36 -10.77 -6.85 -1.18
C LYS A 36 -9.50 -7.13 -2.01
N ILE A 37 -8.84 -6.08 -2.48
CA ILE A 37 -7.58 -6.19 -3.23
C ILE A 37 -6.51 -6.84 -2.36
N ILE A 38 -6.31 -6.34 -1.13
CA ILE A 38 -5.33 -6.88 -0.18
C ILE A 38 -5.61 -8.35 0.11
N ARG A 39 -6.86 -8.70 0.44
CA ARG A 39 -7.24 -10.08 0.76
C ARG A 39 -7.10 -11.03 -0.43
N HIS A 40 -7.37 -10.56 -1.65
CA HIS A 40 -7.15 -11.35 -2.85
C HIS A 40 -5.66 -11.68 -3.05
N LEU A 41 -4.80 -10.68 -2.91
CA LEU A 41 -3.34 -10.87 -3.00
C LEU A 41 -2.83 -11.79 -1.89
N GLU A 42 -3.31 -11.60 -0.67
CA GLU A 42 -2.94 -12.44 0.47
C GLU A 42 -3.41 -13.90 0.28
N ALA A 43 -4.61 -14.12 -0.23
CA ALA A 43 -5.11 -15.46 -0.57
C ALA A 43 -4.26 -16.13 -1.66
N GLY A 44 -3.68 -15.34 -2.57
CA GLY A 44 -2.71 -15.79 -3.57
C GLY A 44 -1.29 -16.04 -3.04
N GLY A 45 -1.05 -15.88 -1.73
CA GLY A 45 0.27 -16.09 -1.12
C GLY A 45 1.21 -14.87 -1.19
N ILE A 46 0.75 -13.72 -1.69
CA ILE A 46 1.55 -12.50 -1.75
C ILE A 46 1.63 -11.85 -0.37
N ARG A 47 2.84 -11.47 0.05
CA ARG A 47 3.09 -10.87 1.37
C ARG A 47 3.84 -9.54 1.33
N THR A 48 4.19 -9.04 0.14
CA THR A 48 4.85 -7.73 -0.02
C THR A 48 4.05 -6.86 -0.97
N LEU A 49 3.50 -5.75 -0.46
CA LEU A 49 2.67 -4.81 -1.21
C LEU A 49 3.38 -3.46 -1.32
N LEU A 50 3.68 -3.02 -2.55
CA LEU A 50 4.27 -1.73 -2.83
C LEU A 50 3.23 -0.78 -3.41
N TYR A 51 2.86 0.24 -2.64
CA TYR A 51 1.93 1.28 -3.07
C TYR A 51 2.73 2.47 -3.61
N GLY A 52 2.84 2.53 -4.94
CA GLY A 52 3.63 3.55 -5.64
C GLY A 52 2.91 4.07 -6.87
N GLY A 53 3.55 3.96 -8.04
CA GLY A 53 3.02 4.54 -9.28
C GLY A 53 1.66 3.98 -9.72
N ASN A 54 1.48 2.66 -9.64
CA ASN A 54 0.20 2.01 -9.98
C ASN A 54 -0.95 2.42 -9.04
N ALA A 55 -0.60 2.80 -7.81
CA ALA A 55 -1.53 3.31 -6.82
C ALA A 55 -1.71 4.84 -6.91
N VAL A 56 -1.00 5.50 -7.83
CA VAL A 56 -1.02 6.96 -8.03
C VAL A 56 -0.63 7.72 -6.75
N PHE A 57 0.27 7.15 -5.95
CA PHE A 57 0.74 7.79 -4.70
C PHE A 57 1.49 9.10 -4.96
N TYR A 58 1.99 9.34 -6.17
CA TYR A 58 2.57 10.62 -6.58
C TYR A 58 1.53 11.76 -6.71
N HIS A 59 0.23 11.47 -6.62
CA HIS A 59 -0.84 12.48 -6.56
C HIS A 59 -1.66 12.40 -5.26
N ILE A 60 -1.21 11.66 -4.25
CA ILE A 60 -1.92 11.65 -2.97
C ILE A 60 -1.78 13.00 -2.29
N ALA A 61 -2.90 13.56 -1.83
CA ALA A 61 -2.86 14.79 -1.05
C ALA A 61 -2.24 14.50 0.33
N LEU A 62 -1.43 15.43 0.83
CA LEU A 62 -0.83 15.31 2.17
C LEU A 62 -1.90 15.13 3.27
N ALA A 63 -3.06 15.78 3.10
CA ALA A 63 -4.20 15.66 4.02
C ALA A 63 -4.85 14.26 4.02
N GLU A 64 -4.76 13.50 2.91
CA GLU A 64 -5.25 12.11 2.82
C GLU A 64 -4.20 11.07 3.22
N TYR A 65 -2.90 11.45 3.22
CA TYR A 65 -1.80 10.50 3.34
C TYR A 65 -1.86 9.71 4.65
N ALA A 66 -2.00 10.39 5.78
CA ALA A 66 -2.08 9.74 7.09
C ALA A 66 -3.26 8.76 7.19
N GLY A 67 -4.44 9.15 6.69
CA GLY A 67 -5.62 8.28 6.67
C GLY A 67 -5.43 7.06 5.77
N THR A 68 -4.74 7.24 4.64
CA THR A 68 -4.41 6.14 3.73
C THR A 68 -3.44 5.16 4.37
N LEU A 69 -2.39 5.65 5.05
CA LEU A 69 -1.45 4.79 5.79
C LEU A 69 -2.16 4.01 6.90
N ALA A 70 -3.05 4.67 7.66
CA ALA A 70 -3.82 4.01 8.70
C ALA A 70 -4.71 2.89 8.14
N MET A 71 -5.39 3.15 7.01
CA MET A 71 -6.19 2.13 6.31
C MET A 71 -5.31 0.95 5.87
N LEU A 72 -4.17 1.21 5.22
CA LEU A 72 -3.27 0.13 4.77
C LEU A 72 -2.75 -0.71 5.94
N GLN A 73 -2.39 -0.06 7.05
CA GLN A 73 -1.93 -0.73 8.26
C GLN A 73 -3.03 -1.61 8.89
N GLU A 74 -4.25 -1.10 8.98
CA GLU A 74 -5.40 -1.81 9.56
C GLU A 74 -5.79 -3.04 8.71
N GLN A 75 -5.76 -2.89 7.39
CA GLN A 75 -6.26 -3.94 6.49
C GLN A 75 -5.21 -5.02 6.19
N ALA A 76 -3.91 -4.68 6.17
CA ALA A 76 -2.85 -5.65 5.90
C ALA A 76 -2.70 -6.69 7.03
N GLY A 77 -2.63 -7.97 6.67
CA GLY A 77 -2.38 -9.08 7.58
C GLY A 77 -1.09 -8.93 8.40
N SER A 78 -0.96 -9.67 9.50
CA SER A 78 0.22 -9.64 10.38
C SER A 78 1.52 -9.89 9.63
N ASP A 79 1.49 -10.78 8.64
CA ASP A 79 2.67 -11.24 7.91
C ASP A 79 2.91 -10.44 6.62
N THR A 80 2.04 -9.47 6.33
CA THR A 80 2.09 -8.67 5.10
C THR A 80 2.90 -7.40 5.32
N THR A 81 4.00 -7.26 4.61
CA THR A 81 4.81 -6.04 4.53
C THR A 81 4.18 -5.06 3.54
N VAL A 82 3.95 -3.83 3.98
CA VAL A 82 3.42 -2.75 3.13
C VAL A 82 4.49 -1.68 2.97
N VAL A 83 4.81 -1.34 1.72
CA VAL A 83 5.78 -0.30 1.35
C VAL A 83 5.02 0.85 0.68
N PRO A 84 4.54 1.83 1.45
CA PRO A 84 3.96 3.04 0.90
C PRO A 84 5.07 3.94 0.36
N SER A 85 4.91 4.40 -0.88
CA SER A 85 5.83 5.38 -1.44
C SER A 85 5.59 6.76 -0.85
N VAL A 86 6.64 7.54 -0.72
CA VAL A 86 6.61 8.98 -0.45
C VAL A 86 7.63 9.62 -1.38
N GLY A 87 7.31 10.75 -1.98
CA GLY A 87 8.19 11.37 -2.96
C GLY A 87 7.79 12.80 -3.31
N PRO A 88 8.62 13.50 -4.09
CA PRO A 88 8.58 14.95 -4.31
C PRO A 88 7.45 15.41 -5.22
N ALA A 89 6.24 14.87 -5.09
CA ALA A 89 5.05 15.18 -5.88
C ALA A 89 4.86 16.70 -6.06
N TYR A 90 5.44 17.26 -7.11
CA TYR A 90 5.57 18.70 -7.32
C TYR A 90 6.04 19.49 -6.08
N GLY A 91 6.91 18.90 -5.23
CA GLY A 91 7.41 19.51 -4.00
C GLY A 91 6.43 19.51 -2.81
N THR A 92 5.29 18.81 -2.90
CA THR A 92 4.28 18.76 -1.81
C THR A 92 4.63 17.79 -0.68
N SER A 93 5.61 16.91 -0.87
CA SER A 93 6.15 16.01 0.16
C SER A 93 7.64 15.83 -0.09
N MET A 94 8.47 16.25 0.88
CA MET A 94 9.93 16.15 0.85
C MET A 94 10.40 15.43 2.11
#